data_AF-A0A0F8YHT1-F1
#
_entry.id   AF-A0A0F8YHT1-F1
#
_cell.length_a   1.000
_cell.length_b   1.000
_cell.length_c   1.000
_cell.angle_alpha   90.00
_cell.angle_beta   90.00
_cell.angle_gamma   90.00
#
_symmetry.space_group_name_H-M   'P 1'
#
loop_
_entity.id
_entity.type
_entity.pdbx_description
1 polymer ?
#
loop_
_entity_poly.entity_id
_entity_poly.type
_entity_poly.pdbx_seq_one_letter_code
_entity_poly.pdbx_strand_id
1 'polypeptide(L)'
;MGIAEQNQLGTALGLAISGKIPVVSGFSIFTTGRAWEFIRLACQDNLNVKIITTHGGFVGPDGSTHNALEDLSLMATLPNLNVLIPSDGIELVQILEYAFNTKEPFYIRLPRGSFPKIHDEDYKFYIGKVDILKEGDDIC
;
A
#
# COMPACT_ATOMS: atom_id res chain seq x y z
N MET A 1 -5.70 -7.63 -15.22
CA MET A 1 -5.10 -7.32 -16.53
C MET A 1 -3.94 -8.28 -16.78
N GLY A 2 -4.20 -9.53 -17.17
CA GLY A 2 -3.16 -10.53 -17.47
C GLY A 2 -1.93 -10.54 -16.54
N ILE A 3 -0.77 -10.90 -17.10
CA ILE A 3 0.56 -10.75 -16.46
C ILE A 3 1.20 -9.49 -17.07
N ALA A 4 0.66 -8.33 -16.74
CA ALA A 4 1.05 -7.06 -17.37
C ALA A 4 0.88 -5.87 -16.41
N GLU A 5 1.66 -5.83 -15.33
CA GLU A 5 1.52 -4.83 -14.26
C GLU A 5 1.70 -3.40 -14.76
N GLN A 6 2.62 -3.17 -15.72
CA GLN A 6 2.81 -1.86 -16.35
C GLN A 6 1.52 -1.41 -17.05
N ASN A 7 0.90 -2.28 -17.85
CA ASN A 7 -0.37 -1.98 -18.51
C ASN A 7 -1.49 -1.77 -17.49
N GLN A 8 -1.50 -2.55 -16.40
CA GLN A 8 -2.47 -2.41 -15.32
C GLN A 8 -2.39 -1.02 -14.68
N LEU A 9 -1.18 -0.57 -14.33
CA LEU A 9 -0.97 0.77 -13.79
C LEU A 9 -1.31 1.85 -14.82
N GLY A 10 -0.82 1.74 -16.05
CA GLY A 10 -1.10 2.73 -17.11
C GLY A 10 -2.60 2.91 -17.36
N THR A 11 -3.35 1.81 -17.40
CA THR A 11 -4.82 1.85 -17.49
C THR A 11 -5.43 2.52 -16.27
N ALA A 12 -4.94 2.22 -15.06
CA ALA A 12 -5.40 2.87 -13.84
C ALA A 12 -5.16 4.39 -13.88
N LEU A 13 -4.01 4.86 -14.36
CA LEU A 13 -3.75 6.30 -14.48
C LEU A 13 -4.78 6.98 -15.40
N GLY A 14 -5.07 6.38 -16.55
CA GLY A 14 -6.11 6.88 -17.46
C GLY A 14 -7.50 6.93 -16.82
N LEU A 15 -7.85 5.92 -16.02
CA LEU A 15 -9.10 5.92 -15.24
C LEU A 15 -9.12 7.03 -14.18
N ALA A 16 -8.02 7.26 -13.47
CA ALA A 16 -7.90 8.32 -12.48
C ALA A 16 -8.04 9.71 -13.11
N ILE A 17 -7.35 9.95 -14.24
CA ILE A 17 -7.47 11.19 -15.03
C ILE A 17 -8.92 11.41 -15.50
N SER A 18 -9.63 10.32 -15.81
CA SER A 18 -11.05 10.35 -16.20
C SER A 18 -12.02 10.48 -15.01
N GLY A 19 -11.52 10.80 -13.81
CA GLY A 19 -12.33 11.04 -12.61
C GLY A 19 -12.83 9.78 -11.91
N LYS A 20 -12.27 8.60 -12.20
CA LYS A 20 -12.56 7.36 -11.44
C LYS A 20 -11.57 7.19 -10.28
N ILE A 21 -11.87 6.25 -9.38
CA ILE A 21 -10.98 5.86 -8.27
C ILE A 21 -10.51 4.43 -8.51
N PRO A 22 -9.49 4.23 -9.38
CA PRO A 22 -9.00 2.90 -9.69
C PRO A 22 -8.25 2.28 -8.51
N VAL A 23 -8.47 0.98 -8.33
CA VAL A 23 -7.72 0.15 -7.40
C VAL A 23 -6.83 -0.80 -8.20
N VAL A 24 -5.54 -0.72 -7.96
CA VAL A 24 -4.55 -1.64 -8.51
C VAL A 24 -4.21 -2.66 -7.43
N SER A 25 -4.44 -3.94 -7.72
CA SER A 25 -4.02 -5.02 -6.84
C SER A 25 -3.13 -6.03 -7.56
N GLY A 26 -2.18 -6.58 -6.81
CA GLY A 26 -1.12 -7.47 -7.29
C GLY A 26 -0.19 -7.86 -6.15
N PHE A 27 0.91 -8.55 -6.47
CA PHE A 27 1.96 -8.81 -5.49
C PHE A 27 2.92 -7.64 -5.43
N SER A 28 3.38 -7.31 -4.23
CA SER A 28 4.21 -6.13 -3.98
C SER A 28 5.43 -6.12 -4.90
N ILE A 29 6.18 -7.22 -4.99
CA ILE A 29 7.37 -7.33 -5.85
C ILE A 29 7.11 -7.02 -7.33
N PHE A 30 5.96 -7.45 -7.87
CA PHE A 30 5.64 -7.24 -9.28
C PHE A 30 5.12 -5.83 -9.53
N THR A 31 4.24 -5.34 -8.65
CA THR A 31 3.64 -4.01 -8.78
C THR A 31 4.68 -2.92 -8.54
N THR A 32 5.43 -2.99 -7.44
CA THR A 32 6.44 -1.99 -7.09
C THR A 32 7.75 -2.17 -7.85
N GLY A 33 8.03 -3.35 -8.39
CA GLY A 33 9.20 -3.61 -9.23
C GLY A 33 8.94 -3.30 -10.70
N ARG A 34 8.04 -4.05 -11.35
CA ARG A 34 7.83 -3.95 -12.81
C ARG A 34 7.14 -2.65 -13.22
N ALA A 35 6.23 -2.13 -12.41
CA ALA A 35 5.41 -0.95 -12.74
C ALA A 35 5.80 0.33 -11.99
N TRP A 36 6.97 0.35 -11.35
CA TRP A 36 7.43 1.45 -10.49
C TRP A 36 7.34 2.83 -11.17
N GLU A 37 7.78 2.93 -12.42
CA GLU A 37 7.77 4.20 -13.17
C GLU A 37 6.36 4.77 -13.31
N PHE A 38 5.34 3.94 -13.54
CA PHE A 38 3.96 4.40 -13.62
C PHE A 38 3.43 4.87 -12.26
N ILE A 39 3.86 4.23 -11.18
CA ILE A 39 3.54 4.68 -9.82
C ILE A 39 4.15 6.07 -9.59
N ARG A 40 5.40 6.28 -10.00
CA ARG A 40 6.08 7.58 -9.94
C ARG A 40 5.33 8.65 -10.75
N LEU A 41 4.84 8.33 -11.95
CA LEU A 41 4.01 9.25 -12.74
C LEU A 41 2.71 9.61 -12.00
N ALA A 42 2.03 8.62 -11.41
CA ALA A 42 0.83 8.86 -10.60
C ALA A 42 1.09 9.84 -9.44
N CYS A 43 2.27 9.74 -8.83
CA CYS A 43 2.71 10.60 -7.73
C CYS A 43 3.03 12.02 -8.18
N GLN A 44 3.65 12.17 -9.37
CA GLN A 44 3.97 13.48 -9.95
C GLN A 44 2.71 14.29 -10.23
N ASP A 45 1.68 13.65 -10.77
CA ASP A 45 0.39 14.30 -11.10
C ASP A 45 -0.62 14.25 -9.94
N ASN A 46 -0.22 13.75 -8.76
CA ASN A 46 -1.05 13.53 -7.58
C ASN A 46 -2.39 12.82 -7.90
N LEU A 47 -2.34 11.79 -8.74
CA LEU A 47 -3.53 11.08 -9.23
C LEU A 47 -4.17 10.23 -8.12
N ASN A 48 -5.51 10.20 -8.11
CA ASN A 48 -6.30 9.45 -7.15
C ASN A 48 -6.31 7.93 -7.45
N VAL A 49 -5.17 7.26 -7.28
CA VAL A 49 -4.98 5.82 -7.52
C VAL A 49 -4.70 5.11 -6.21
N LYS A 50 -5.36 3.98 -5.97
CA LYS A 50 -5.14 3.14 -4.77
C LYS A 50 -4.37 1.89 -5.17
N ILE A 51 -3.12 1.79 -4.74
CA ILE A 51 -2.24 0.65 -5.01
C ILE A 51 -2.24 -0.22 -3.77
N ILE A 52 -2.98 -1.33 -3.81
CA ILE A 52 -3.20 -2.21 -2.67
C ILE A 52 -2.62 -3.58 -3.01
N THR A 53 -1.43 -3.86 -2.53
CA THR A 53 -0.68 -5.07 -2.87
C THR A 53 -0.68 -6.07 -1.73
N THR A 54 -0.54 -7.34 -2.07
CA THR A 54 -0.30 -8.41 -1.10
C THR A 54 1.13 -8.91 -1.21
N HIS A 55 1.50 -9.93 -0.43
CA HIS A 55 2.81 -10.57 -0.54
C HIS A 55 3.98 -9.58 -0.29
N GLY A 56 3.76 -8.59 0.59
CA GLY A 56 4.85 -7.73 1.08
C GLY A 56 5.80 -8.52 1.99
N GLY A 57 7.09 -8.24 1.89
CA GLY A 57 8.12 -8.84 2.75
C GLY A 57 8.47 -10.27 2.35
N PHE A 58 8.74 -11.11 3.34
CA PHE A 58 9.01 -12.53 3.13
C PHE A 58 7.72 -13.31 2.88
N VAL A 59 7.66 -14.04 1.77
CA VAL A 59 6.43 -14.75 1.36
C VAL A 59 6.46 -16.26 1.65
N GLY A 60 7.64 -16.80 1.97
CA GLY A 60 7.84 -18.19 2.34
C GLY A 60 8.10 -19.09 1.12
N PRO A 61 7.20 -20.05 0.79
CA PRO A 61 7.45 -21.11 -0.19
C PRO A 61 7.64 -20.63 -1.63
N ASP A 62 7.17 -19.44 -2.00
CA ASP A 62 7.30 -18.90 -3.36
C ASP A 62 8.74 -18.46 -3.71
N GLY A 63 9.62 -18.44 -2.69
CA GLY A 63 11.05 -18.23 -2.86
C GLY A 63 11.48 -16.78 -3.00
N SER A 64 12.79 -16.57 -3.19
CA SER A 64 13.42 -15.25 -3.18
C SER A 64 12.90 -14.31 -4.25
N THR A 65 12.47 -14.83 -5.41
CA THR A 65 11.93 -14.04 -6.51
C THR A 65 10.59 -13.40 -6.21
N HIS A 66 9.89 -13.86 -5.17
CA HIS A 66 8.60 -13.32 -4.74
C HIS A 66 8.69 -12.46 -3.46
N ASN A 67 9.85 -12.38 -2.83
CA ASN A 67 10.04 -11.54 -1.65
C ASN A 67 10.13 -10.07 -2.07
N ALA A 68 9.24 -9.23 -1.54
CA ALA A 68 9.27 -7.79 -1.75
C ALA A 68 9.96 -7.13 -0.54
N LEU A 69 11.29 -7.08 -0.55
CA LEU A 69 12.09 -6.56 0.57
C LEU A 69 12.43 -5.08 0.39
N GLU A 70 12.40 -4.62 -0.86
CA GLU A 70 12.75 -3.28 -1.32
C GLU A 70 11.54 -2.38 -1.59
N ASP A 71 10.32 -2.94 -1.55
CA ASP A 71 9.08 -2.24 -1.89
C ASP A 71 8.87 -0.97 -1.07
N LEU A 72 9.07 -1.02 0.25
CA LEU A 72 8.97 0.16 1.11
C LEU A 72 9.98 1.25 0.75
N SER A 73 11.24 0.89 0.46
CA SER A 73 12.26 1.86 0.03
C SER A 73 11.90 2.50 -1.31
N LEU A 74 11.39 1.71 -2.25
CA LEU A 74 10.94 2.19 -3.55
C LEU A 74 9.72 3.11 -3.47
N MET A 75 8.78 2.83 -2.57
CA MET A 75 7.55 3.60 -2.44
C MET A 75 7.75 4.85 -1.56
N ALA A 76 8.46 4.74 -0.43
CA ALA A 76 8.68 5.85 0.49
C ALA A 76 9.55 6.98 -0.08
N THR A 77 10.28 6.72 -1.17
CA THR A 77 11.07 7.75 -1.88
C THR A 77 10.24 8.59 -2.83
N LEU A 78 9.00 8.20 -3.13
CA LEU A 78 8.13 8.92 -4.05
C LEU A 78 7.40 10.07 -3.29
N PRO A 79 7.50 11.31 -3.78
CA PRO A 79 6.75 12.43 -3.19
C PRO A 79 5.24 12.23 -3.38
N ASN A 80 4.43 12.78 -2.49
CA ASN A 80 2.96 12.72 -2.52
C ASN A 80 2.35 11.30 -2.39
N LEU A 81 3.16 10.24 -2.30
CA LEU A 81 2.66 8.89 -2.09
C LEU A 81 2.42 8.63 -0.61
N ASN A 82 1.17 8.39 -0.24
CA ASN A 82 0.84 7.92 1.09
C ASN A 82 1.19 6.43 1.20
N VAL A 83 2.19 6.08 2.01
CA VAL A 83 2.61 4.68 2.24
C VAL A 83 2.05 4.20 3.58
N LEU A 84 1.16 3.21 3.54
CA LEU A 84 0.48 2.68 4.71
C LEU A 84 0.68 1.16 4.83
N ILE A 85 0.94 0.70 6.05
CA ILE A 85 1.18 -0.71 6.37
C ILE A 85 0.28 -1.04 7.57
N PRO A 86 -0.93 -1.59 7.35
CA PRO A 86 -1.80 -2.00 8.45
C PRO A 86 -1.15 -3.11 9.26
N SER A 87 -1.27 -3.01 10.58
CA SER A 87 -0.81 -4.01 11.54
C SER A 87 -1.82 -5.14 11.74
N ASP A 88 -3.12 -4.85 11.57
CA ASP A 88 -4.20 -5.83 11.67
C ASP A 88 -5.41 -5.52 10.76
N GLY A 89 -6.45 -6.34 10.87
CA GLY A 89 -7.67 -6.20 10.07
C GLY A 89 -8.55 -5.00 10.44
N ILE A 90 -8.53 -4.56 11.70
CA ILE A 90 -9.34 -3.43 12.15
C ILE A 90 -8.75 -2.12 11.61
N GLU A 91 -7.43 -1.96 11.74
CA GLU A 91 -6.72 -0.81 11.18
C GLU A 91 -6.81 -0.78 9.66
N LEU A 92 -6.71 -1.93 8.98
CA LEU A 92 -6.88 -2.02 7.53
C LEU A 92 -8.21 -1.42 7.06
N VAL A 93 -9.33 -1.75 7.72
CA VAL A 93 -10.65 -1.22 7.32
C VAL A 93 -10.67 0.30 7.38
N GLN A 94 -10.14 0.89 8.45
CA GLN A 94 -10.11 2.34 8.64
C GLN A 94 -9.12 3.04 7.69
N ILE A 95 -7.96 2.41 7.42
CA ILE A 95 -7.00 2.87 6.40
C ILE A 95 -7.66 2.91 5.02
N LEU A 96 -8.42 1.87 4.65
CA LEU A 96 -9.13 1.84 3.37
C LEU A 96 -10.17 2.95 3.32
N GLU A 97 -10.99 3.12 4.36
CA GLU A 97 -11.98 4.19 4.42
C GLU A 97 -11.33 5.57 4.25
N TYR A 98 -10.23 5.84 4.97
CA TYR A 98 -9.46 7.08 4.81
C TYR A 98 -8.93 7.24 3.37
N ALA A 99 -8.31 6.19 2.82
CA ALA A 99 -7.69 6.23 1.50
C ALA A 99 -8.73 6.48 0.39
N PHE A 100 -9.91 5.85 0.45
CA PHE A 100 -10.97 6.04 -0.56
C PHE A 100 -11.65 7.41 -0.47
N ASN A 101 -11.67 8.04 0.71
CA ASN A 101 -12.20 9.39 0.90
C ASN A 101 -11.17 10.50 0.58
N THR A 102 -9.90 10.15 0.32
CA THR A 102 -8.82 11.11 0.04
C THR A 102 -8.40 11.06 -1.43
N LYS A 103 -8.34 12.21 -2.11
CA LYS A 103 -8.00 12.30 -3.55
C LYS A 103 -6.49 12.41 -3.80
N GLU A 104 -5.76 11.38 -3.38
CA GLU A 104 -4.29 11.28 -3.48
C GLU A 104 -3.89 9.85 -3.84
N PRO A 105 -2.63 9.61 -4.27
CA PRO A 105 -2.14 8.26 -4.47
C PRO A 105 -1.82 7.60 -3.13
N PHE A 106 -2.19 6.33 -3.01
CA PHE A 106 -1.89 5.50 -1.83
C PHE A 106 -1.21 4.21 -2.25
N TYR A 107 -0.20 3.82 -1.49
CA TYR A 107 0.36 2.47 -1.48
C TYR A 107 0.05 1.81 -0.13
N ILE A 108 -0.76 0.75 -0.16
CA ILE A 108 -1.16 -0.02 1.02
C ILE A 108 -0.55 -1.42 0.89
N ARG A 109 0.41 -1.73 1.76
CA ARG A 109 1.17 -2.98 1.73
C ARG A 109 0.53 -4.03 2.62
N LEU A 110 0.05 -5.12 2.03
CA LEU A 110 -0.48 -6.26 2.75
C LEU A 110 0.48 -7.45 2.71
N PRO A 111 0.50 -8.27 3.77
CA PRO A 111 1.24 -9.51 3.79
C PRO A 111 0.51 -10.62 3.02
N ARG A 112 1.13 -11.81 2.92
CA ARG A 112 0.50 -13.01 2.34
C ARG A 112 -0.43 -13.73 3.33
N GLY A 113 -0.05 -13.76 4.60
CA GLY A 113 -0.73 -14.52 5.64
C GLY A 113 -1.66 -13.67 6.51
N SER A 114 -2.45 -14.35 7.36
CA SER A 114 -3.25 -13.71 8.41
C SER A 114 -2.37 -13.11 9.49
N PHE A 115 -2.79 -11.98 10.03
CA PHE A 115 -2.17 -11.32 11.18
C PHE A 115 -3.05 -11.46 12.43
N PRO A 116 -2.45 -11.42 13.63
CA PRO A 116 -3.23 -11.36 14.85
C PRO A 116 -4.09 -10.09 14.89
N LYS A 117 -5.21 -10.16 15.62
CA LYS A 117 -5.95 -8.97 16.03
C LYS A 117 -5.10 -8.22 17.07
N ILE A 118 -4.83 -6.94 16.83
CA ILE A 118 -4.02 -6.09 17.72
C ILE A 118 -4.91 -5.01 18.35
N HIS A 119 -5.73 -4.37 17.54
CA HIS A 119 -6.59 -3.26 17.94
C HIS A 119 -7.98 -3.74 18.33
N ASP A 120 -8.64 -3.01 19.21
CA ASP A 120 -10.06 -3.24 19.55
C ASP A 120 -11.01 -2.37 18.71
N GLU A 121 -12.32 -2.57 18.88
CA GLU A 121 -13.35 -1.93 18.05
C GLU A 121 -13.41 -0.40 18.22
N ASP A 122 -12.87 0.13 19.31
CA ASP A 122 -12.80 1.56 19.63
C ASP A 122 -11.56 2.25 19.04
N TYR A 123 -10.64 1.48 18.45
CA TYR A 123 -9.46 2.02 17.76
C TYR A 123 -9.85 3.04 16.69
N LYS A 124 -9.01 4.07 16.53
CA LYS A 124 -9.18 5.11 15.52
C LYS A 124 -7.87 5.40 14.80
N PHE A 125 -7.87 5.11 13.51
CA PHE A 125 -6.78 5.44 12.61
C PHE A 125 -6.73 6.95 12.34
N TYR A 126 -5.53 7.52 12.47
CA TYR A 126 -5.22 8.88 12.06
C TYR A 126 -3.91 8.87 11.27
N ILE A 127 -3.94 9.36 10.03
CA ILE A 127 -2.72 9.39 9.21
C ILE A 127 -1.62 10.22 9.89
N GLY A 128 -0.39 9.72 9.84
CA GLY A 128 0.77 10.38 10.45
C GLY A 128 0.83 10.30 11.98
N LYS A 129 -0.15 9.66 12.63
CA LYS A 129 -0.12 9.37 14.06
C LYS A 129 0.26 7.90 14.28
N VAL A 130 1.16 7.67 15.23
CA VAL A 130 1.49 6.31 15.71
C VAL A 130 0.55 5.90 16.84
N ASP A 131 0.27 4.60 16.93
CA ASP A 131 -0.44 4.02 18.08
C ASP A 131 0.57 3.49 19.11
N ILE A 132 0.33 3.78 20.39
CA ILE A 132 1.18 3.34 21.50
C ILE A 132 0.56 2.08 22.10
N LEU A 133 1.04 0.92 21.67
CA LEU A 133 0.56 -0.39 22.15
C LEU A 133 1.07 -0.72 23.56
N LYS A 134 2.21 -0.14 23.95
CA LYS A 134 2.83 -0.36 25.25
C LYS A 134 3.72 0.83 25.61
N GLU A 135 3.56 1.33 26.83
CA GLU A 135 4.40 2.39 27.40
C GLU A 135 5.74 1.83 27.92
N GLY A 136 6.80 2.64 27.85
CA GLY A 136 8.13 2.34 28.35
C GLY A 136 9.10 3.53 28.20
N ASP A 137 10.12 3.58 29.05
CA ASP A 137 11.09 4.68 29.13
C ASP A 137 12.55 4.26 28.89
N ASP A 138 12.85 2.96 28.89
CA ASP A 138 14.19 2.44 28.60
C ASP A 138 14.47 2.26 27.09
N ILE A 139 13.49 1.72 26.34
CA ILE A 139 13.58 1.36 24.91
C ILE A 139 12.20 1.52 24.28
N CYS A 140 12.16 2.05 23.06
CA CYS A 140 10.97 2.12 22.20
C CYS A 140 10.95 0.97 21.19
#